data_AF-N1RD73-F1
#
_entry.id   AF-N1RD73-F1
#
_cell.length_a   1.000
_cell.length_b   1.000
_cell.length_c   1.000
_cell.angle_alpha   90.00
_cell.angle_beta   90.00
_cell.angle_gamma   90.00
#
_symmetry.space_group_name_H-M   'P 1'
#
loop_
_entity.id
_entity.type
_entity.pdbx_description
1 polymer ?
#
loop_
_entity_poly.entity_id
_entity_poly.type
_entity_poly.pdbx_seq_one_letter_code
_entity_poly.pdbx_strand_id
1 'polypeptide(L)' 'MRRHVPDEEAAQNLEKEEAIKIIKECMKVLYYRDARSLDSYSMAVVTKEGVELTDGLQLEAQSWAFAERIRGYGTQTV' A
#
# COMPACT_ATOMS: atom_id res chain seq x y z
N MET A 1 7.59 2.83 -1.66
CA MET A 1 8.16 3.31 -2.94
C MET A 1 9.69 3.42 -2.93
N ARG A 2 10.31 4.39 -2.22
CA ARG A 2 11.78 4.61 -2.25
C ARG A 2 12.67 3.42 -1.90
N ARG A 3 12.18 2.47 -1.10
CA ARG A 3 12.88 1.21 -0.81
C ARG A 3 13.00 0.29 -2.04
N HIS A 4 12.02 0.32 -2.93
CA HIS A 4 11.96 -0.53 -4.13
C HIS A 4 12.53 0.15 -5.37
N VAL A 5 12.37 1.47 -5.46
CA VAL A 5 12.84 2.29 -6.59
C VAL A 5 13.61 3.48 -6.01
N PRO A 6 14.93 3.33 -5.75
CA PRO A 6 15.74 4.36 -5.12
C PRO A 6 16.15 5.48 -6.08
N ASP A 7 16.27 5.19 -7.38
CA ASP A 7 16.76 6.08 -8.43
C ASP A 7 16.06 5.83 -9.79
N GLU A 8 16.40 6.66 -10.78
CA GLU A 8 15.81 6.61 -12.13
C GLU A 8 16.21 5.34 -12.91
N GLU A 9 17.40 4.80 -12.67
CA GLU A 9 17.84 3.56 -13.34
C GLU A 9 17.01 2.37 -12.87
N ALA A 10 16.79 2.27 -11.55
CA ALA A 10 15.88 1.27 -10.99
C ALA A 10 14.43 1.47 -11.49
N ALA A 11 14.00 2.71 -11.72
CA ALA A 11 12.67 2.99 -12.26
C ALA A 11 12.50 2.48 -13.70
N GLN A 12 13.55 2.54 -14.53
CA GLN A 12 13.51 2.06 -15.92
C GLN A 12 13.38 0.53 -16.01
N ASN A 13 13.88 -0.19 -15.01
CA ASN A 13 13.86 -1.64 -14.95
C ASN A 13 12.61 -2.20 -14.22
N LEU A 14 11.68 -1.34 -13.80
CA LEU A 14 10.50 -1.74 -13.05
C LEU A 14 9.36 -2.15 -13.99
N GLU A 15 8.93 -3.40 -13.86
CA GLU A 15 7.78 -3.92 -14.61
C GLU A 15 6.44 -3.39 -14.09
N LYS A 16 5.44 -3.31 -14.98
CA LYS A 16 4.10 -2.78 -14.68
C LYS A 16 3.46 -3.49 -13.48
N GLU A 17 3.48 -4.82 -13.46
CA GLU A 17 2.86 -5.63 -12.41
C GLU A 17 3.53 -5.40 -11.05
N GLU A 18 4.85 -5.25 -11.04
CA GLU A 18 5.60 -4.97 -9.82
C GLU A 18 5.30 -3.56 -9.30
N ALA A 19 5.24 -2.56 -10.20
CA ALA A 19 4.85 -1.21 -9.87
C ALA A 19 3.45 -1.18 -9.21
N ILE A 20 2.47 -1.86 -9.81
CA ILE A 20 1.11 -1.97 -9.27
C ILE A 20 1.13 -2.60 -7.88
N LYS A 21 1.89 -3.68 -7.68
CA LYS A 21 2.03 -4.34 -6.38
C LYS A 21 2.63 -3.41 -5.32
N ILE A 22 3.68 -2.66 -5.66
CA ILE A 22 4.31 -1.68 -4.76
C ILE A 22 3.31 -0.59 -4.38
N ILE A 23 2.51 -0.09 -5.33
CA ILE A 23 1.48 0.92 -5.05
C ILE A 23 0.41 0.36 -4.12
N LYS A 24 -0.12 -0.85 -4.36
CA LYS A 24 -1.08 -1.51 -3.47
C LYS A 24 -0.54 -1.64 -2.03
N GLU A 25 0.73 -1.99 -1.86
CA GLU A 25 1.37 -2.03 -0.55
C GLU A 25 1.48 -0.62 0.09
N CYS A 26 1.79 0.41 -0.69
CA CYS A 26 1.82 1.79 -0.20
C CYS A 26 0.43 2.25 0.26
N MET A 27 -0.64 1.94 -0.48
CA MET A 27 -2.02 2.28 -0.11
C MET A 27 -2.43 1.64 1.22
N LYS A 28 -2.04 0.37 1.44
CA LYS A 28 -2.26 -0.32 2.72
C LYS A 28 -1.54 0.37 3.87
N VAL A 29 -0.30 0.83 3.67
CA VAL A 29 0.46 1.55 4.70
C VAL A 29 -0.16 2.92 5.01
N LEU A 30 -0.62 3.65 3.99
CA LEU A 30 -1.33 4.92 4.18
C LEU A 30 -2.58 4.70 5.02
N TYR A 31 -3.35 3.65 4.73
CA TYR A 31 -4.53 3.30 5.51
C TYR A 31 -4.24 3.04 6.99
N TYR A 32 -3.13 2.36 7.29
CA TYR A 32 -2.75 2.11 8.68
C TYR A 32 -2.36 3.37 9.47
N ARG A 33 -2.00 4.48 8.82
CA ARG A 33 -1.30 5.60 9.47
C ARG A 33 -1.98 6.95 9.28
N ASP A 34 -2.73 7.14 8.20
CA ASP A 34 -3.48 8.35 7.94
C ASP A 34 -4.92 8.20 8.44
N ALA A 35 -5.25 8.95 9.49
CA ALA A 35 -6.59 8.95 10.10
C ALA A 35 -7.70 9.52 9.18
N ARG A 36 -7.36 10.04 8.00
CA ARG A 36 -8.31 10.57 7.00
C ARG A 36 -8.41 9.72 5.74
N SER A 37 -7.72 8.59 5.72
CA SER A 37 -7.75 7.67 4.58
C SER A 37 -8.98 6.75 4.62
N LEU A 38 -9.34 6.21 3.45
CA LEU A 38 -10.39 5.22 3.28
C LEU A 38 -9.77 3.89 2.79
N ASP A 39 -10.47 2.79 3.01
CA ASP A 39 -10.09 1.45 2.55
C ASP A 39 -10.41 1.19 1.07
N SER A 40 -11.19 2.08 0.45
CA SER A 40 -11.50 2.08 -0.98
C SER A 40 -10.73 3.15 -1.75
N TYR A 41 -10.25 2.84 -2.96
CA TYR A 41 -9.54 3.79 -3.83
C TYR A 41 -9.68 3.45 -5.32
N SER A 42 -9.33 4.40 -6.18
CA SER A 42 -9.15 4.20 -7.62
C SER A 42 -7.67 4.26 -7.98
N MET A 43 -7.29 3.56 -9.05
CA MET A 43 -5.91 3.53 -9.56
C MET A 43 -5.92 3.71 -11.08
N ALA A 44 -5.05 4.59 -11.58
CA ALA A 44 -4.82 4.78 -13.00
C ALA A 44 -3.40 4.36 -13.36
N VAL A 45 -3.26 3.56 -14.41
CA VAL A 45 -1.96 3.21 -15.02
C VAL A 45 -1.88 3.88 -16.38
N VAL A 46 -0.85 4.70 -16.57
CA VAL A 46 -0.65 5.47 -17.80
C VAL A 46 0.55 4.90 -18.54
N THR A 47 0.32 4.45 -19.78
CA THR A 47 1.36 3.90 -20.67
C THR A 47 1.31 4.59 -22.04
N LYS A 48 2.18 4.19 -22.98
CA LYS A 48 2.15 4.74 -24.35
C LYS A 48 0.89 4.32 -25.11
N GLU A 49 0.31 3.18 -24.72
CA GLU A 49 -0.88 2.59 -25.32
C GLU A 49 -2.18 3.25 -24.84
N GLY A 50 -2.14 3.95 -23.70
CA GLY A 50 -3.28 4.69 -23.17
C GLY A 50 -3.32 4.74 -21.65
N VAL A 51 -4.53 4.96 -21.11
CA VAL A 51 -4.81 5.03 -19.68
C VAL A 51 -5.74 3.88 -19.30
N GLU A 52 -5.32 3.08 -18.32
CA GLU A 52 -6.14 2.04 -17.70
C GLU A 52 -6.61 2.55 -16.33
N LEU A 53 -7.92 2.77 -16.17
CA LEU A 53 -8.52 3.18 -14.90
C LEU A 53 -9.17 1.96 -14.24
N THR A 54 -8.89 1.76 -12.96
CA THR A 54 -9.53 0.76 -12.11
C THR A 54 -10.14 1.46 -10.91
N ASP A 55 -11.47 1.39 -10.81
CA ASP A 55 -12.23 1.98 -9.71
C ASP A 55 -12.66 0.92 -8.68
N GLY A 56 -12.98 1.37 -7.47
CA GLY A 56 -13.55 0.52 -6.43
C GLY A 56 -12.60 -0.54 -5.87
N LEU A 57 -11.28 -0.33 -5.99
CA LEU A 57 -10.29 -1.20 -5.37
C LEU A 57 -10.43 -1.14 -3.85
N GLN A 58 -10.34 -2.30 -3.21
CA GLN A 58 -10.37 -2.46 -1.77
C GLN A 58 -8.99 -2.86 -1.25
N LEU A 59 -8.67 -2.48 -0.02
CA LEU A 59 -7.46 -2.95 0.64
C LEU A 59 -7.58 -4.41 1.07
N GLU A 60 -6.59 -5.20 0.64
CA GLU A 60 -6.51 -6.64 0.93
C GLU A 60 -5.39 -6.95 1.93
N ALA A 61 -5.41 -8.17 2.48
CA ALA A 61 -4.33 -8.73 3.31
C ALA A 61 -3.92 -7.83 4.49
N GLN A 62 -4.91 -7.24 5.17
CA GLN A 62 -4.67 -6.45 6.37
C GLN A 62 -4.23 -7.36 7.54
N SER A 63 -3.27 -6.91 8.34
CA SER A 63 -2.72 -7.71 9.46
C SER A 63 -3.15 -7.11 10.79
N TRP A 64 -4.26 -7.60 11.35
CA TRP A 64 -4.81 -7.13 12.62
C TRP A 64 -4.72 -8.15 13.77
N ALA A 65 -4.38 -9.41 13.46
CA ALA A 65 -4.36 -10.50 14.44
C ALA A 65 -3.40 -10.26 15.62
N PHE A 66 -2.37 -9.43 15.46
CA PHE A 66 -1.44 -9.12 16.54
C PHE A 66 -2.06 -8.25 17.64
N ALA A 67 -3.13 -7.50 17.33
CA ALA A 67 -3.77 -6.57 18.26
C ALA A 67 -4.35 -7.28 19.49
N GLU A 68 -4.79 -8.54 19.34
CA GLU A 68 -5.31 -9.37 20.44
C GLU A 68 -4.30 -9.61 21.57
N ARG A 69 -3.00 -9.47 21.26
CA ARG A 69 -1.90 -9.70 22.20
C ARG A 69 -1.40 -8.42 22.86
N ILE A 70 -1.82 -7.25 22.38
CA ILE A 70 -1.37 -5.96 22.92
C ILE A 70 -2.23 -5.64 24.15
N ARG A 71 -1.59 -5.45 25.31
CA ARG A 71 -2.24 -5.08 26.57
C ARG A 71 -1.48 -3.96 27.26
N GLY A 72 -2.24 -3.00 27.79
CA GLY A 72 -1.70 -1.84 28.50
C GLY A 72 -0.73 -1.00 27.68
N TYR A 73 0.08 -0.21 28.39
CA TYR A 73 1.05 0.74 27.84
C TYR A 73 2.35 0.79 28.67
N GLY A 74 2.66 -0.28 29.41
CA GLY A 74 3.80 -0.31 30.34
C GLY A 74 3.88 -1.58 31.19
N THR A 75 3.43 -1.51 32.44
CA THR A 75 3.63 -2.58 33.44
C THR A 75 2.52 -3.64 33.50
N GLN A 76 1.52 -3.54 32.62
CA GLN A 76 0.33 -4.39 32.65
C GLN A 76 0.64 -5.78 32.10
N THR A 77 0.32 -6.82 32.88
CA THR A 77 0.56 -8.22 32.54
C THR A 77 -0.71 -9.02 32.27
N VAL A 78 -1.89 -8.43 32.55
CA VAL A 78 -3.23 -9.03 32.39
C VAL A 78 -4.17 -8.11 31.64
#